data_AF-A0A6H3NQP5-F1
#
_entry.id   AF-A0A6H3NQP5-F1
#
_cell.length_a   1.000
_cell.length_b   1.000
_cell.length_c   1.000
_cell.angle_alpha   90.00
_cell.angle_beta   90.00
_cell.angle_gamma   90.00
#
_symmetry.space_group_name_H-M   'P 1'
#
loop_
_entity.id
_entity.type
_entity.pdbx_description
1 polymer ?
#
loop_
_entity_poly.entity_id
_entity_poly.type
_entity_poly.pdbx_seq_one_letter_code
_entity_poly.pdbx_strand_id
1 'polypeptide(L)'
;MLKMFRLGGNMNTNRILGMALSLVFAGSLSAQTQSQMFQRVGVVGDSLSQGFFGVTVEKKTQDWAYPVLVSKQAGASVSYNVLKGPFVNLEDVLKWDCGIFCIAESIIGGNKSTVSLPTHAGITGAEYTTLLKTSGKCEDINATKQEKEWYWAKWYWYTYRWVTVADCKEPDKFHRFGLRDAGTQTQVMEKVKPTFLFGSAGANHVLCTALHTSTDCLDEARFKRDIREFFRRMSAMGSLQGGVLFTVPNVTAIAFLEKYKDPNGRANYSGLKAFFRNSVSDPNQVLDANEIATISTFLNMLNNEIKAQAATMRFAVADLRVIFDDLKENGRPIRSADGWSPGNARANWPLPNQPGVFGLDGVHPNMYGHSLFANELIKAINTRYGYSIPQVSEYTAWYYDTLNRNPVDLKKFLTENIFGQAISWVVSIFT
;
A
#
# COMPACT_ATOMS: atom_id res chain seq x y z
N MET A 1 -37.41 74.85 -0.39
CA MET A 1 -37.34 76.32 -0.48
C MET A 1 -35.93 76.68 -0.94
N LEU A 2 -35.84 77.48 -2.01
CA LEU A 2 -34.67 78.23 -2.54
C LEU A 2 -33.39 77.50 -3.04
N LYS A 3 -33.29 77.44 -4.38
CA LYS A 3 -32.29 78.11 -5.27
C LYS A 3 -30.78 77.94 -5.00
N MET A 4 -30.09 77.32 -5.97
CA MET A 4 -29.18 77.92 -6.99
C MET A 4 -27.72 78.05 -6.55
N PHE A 5 -26.80 77.42 -7.28
CA PHE A 5 -26.00 78.12 -8.29
C PHE A 5 -25.48 77.16 -9.38
N ARG A 6 -25.60 77.61 -10.62
CA ARG A 6 -25.11 77.02 -11.88
C ARG A 6 -23.74 77.63 -12.23
N LEU A 7 -23.07 76.98 -13.19
CA LEU A 7 -22.15 77.46 -14.24
C LEU A 7 -20.88 76.60 -14.18
N GLY A 8 -20.37 75.99 -15.25
CA GLY A 8 -20.62 76.07 -16.69
C GLY A 8 -19.34 75.56 -17.36
N GLY A 9 -19.43 74.75 -18.41
CA GLY A 9 -18.23 74.23 -19.08
C GLY A 9 -18.59 73.20 -20.14
N ASN A 10 -18.84 73.71 -21.34
CA ASN A 10 -19.22 72.97 -22.55
C ASN A 10 -17.95 72.48 -23.26
N MET A 11 -17.76 71.18 -23.51
CA MET A 11 -16.81 70.69 -24.53
C MET A 11 -17.18 69.30 -25.07
N ASN A 12 -17.65 69.33 -26.32
CA ASN A 12 -17.43 68.39 -27.42
C ASN A 12 -17.46 66.86 -27.18
N THR A 13 -18.58 66.31 -27.64
CA THR A 13 -18.75 64.97 -28.20
C THR A 13 -17.69 64.60 -29.23
N ASN A 14 -16.90 63.57 -28.91
CA ASN A 14 -16.49 62.44 -29.76
C ASN A 14 -15.12 61.94 -29.31
N ARG A 15 -15.07 60.75 -28.69
CA ARG A 15 -14.01 59.75 -28.90
C ARG A 15 -14.31 58.43 -28.16
N ILE A 16 -14.43 57.38 -28.98
CA ILE A 16 -13.80 56.06 -28.81
C ILE A 16 -14.56 55.05 -27.92
N LEU A 17 -15.49 54.38 -28.59
CA LEU A 17 -15.59 52.92 -28.77
C LEU A 17 -14.51 52.06 -28.07
N GLY A 18 -14.94 51.09 -27.24
CA GLY A 18 -14.10 49.94 -26.89
C GLY A 18 -14.19 49.43 -25.45
N MET A 19 -15.39 49.14 -24.92
CA MET A 19 -15.47 48.19 -23.80
C MET A 19 -15.38 46.78 -24.38
N ALA A 20 -14.17 46.23 -24.38
CA ALA A 20 -13.93 44.83 -24.69
C ALA A 20 -14.63 43.97 -23.62
N LEU A 21 -15.76 43.40 -24.03
CA LEU A 21 -16.42 42.28 -23.39
C LEU A 21 -15.39 41.14 -23.33
N SER A 22 -14.70 41.02 -22.21
CA SER A 22 -13.87 39.83 -21.93
C SER A 22 -14.83 38.69 -21.62
N LEU A 23 -15.36 38.08 -22.68
CA LEU A 23 -15.94 36.74 -22.64
C LEU A 23 -14.85 35.84 -22.08
N VAL A 24 -14.98 35.55 -20.79
CA VAL A 24 -14.39 34.36 -20.19
C VAL A 24 -14.99 33.20 -21.01
N PHE A 25 -14.21 32.67 -21.96
CA PHE A 25 -14.39 31.32 -22.43
C PHE A 25 -14.09 30.40 -21.23
N ALA A 26 -15.04 30.35 -20.29
CA ALA A 26 -15.27 29.17 -19.51
C ALA A 26 -15.84 28.17 -20.52
N GLY A 27 -14.94 27.55 -21.27
CA GLY A 27 -15.27 26.25 -21.84
C GLY A 27 -15.75 25.43 -20.66
N SER A 28 -17.03 25.08 -20.66
CA SER A 28 -17.56 24.06 -19.80
C SER A 28 -16.79 22.78 -20.14
N LEU A 29 -15.67 22.57 -19.44
CA LEU A 29 -15.12 21.23 -19.28
C LEU A 29 -16.27 20.45 -18.65
N SER A 30 -16.97 19.67 -19.47
CA SER A 30 -17.96 18.71 -18.98
C SER A 30 -17.32 17.99 -17.81
N ALA A 31 -17.90 18.11 -16.62
CA ALA A 31 -17.39 17.43 -15.44
C ALA A 31 -17.28 15.94 -15.80
N GLN A 32 -16.06 15.42 -15.79
CA GLN A 32 -15.82 14.05 -16.22
C GLN A 32 -16.65 13.11 -15.37
N THR A 33 -17.45 12.27 -16.00
CA THR A 33 -18.31 11.33 -15.26
C THR A 33 -17.47 10.29 -14.53
N GLN A 34 -17.98 9.77 -13.40
CA GLN A 34 -17.33 8.68 -12.66
C GLN A 34 -17.03 7.48 -13.57
N SER A 35 -17.96 7.10 -14.45
CA SER A 35 -17.78 6.00 -15.39
C SER A 35 -16.61 6.24 -16.36
N GLN A 36 -16.45 7.47 -16.86
CA GLN A 36 -15.30 7.82 -17.69
C GLN A 36 -14.00 7.78 -16.89
N MET A 37 -13.98 8.29 -15.65
CA MET A 37 -12.79 8.28 -14.82
C MET A 37 -12.31 6.85 -14.54
N PHE A 38 -13.24 5.96 -14.18
CA PHE A 38 -12.96 4.56 -13.85
C PHE A 38 -13.00 3.61 -15.07
N GLN A 39 -13.01 4.13 -16.29
CA GLN A 39 -13.10 3.31 -17.51
C GLN A 39 -11.98 2.27 -17.61
N ARG A 40 -10.76 2.66 -17.23
CA ARG A 40 -9.60 1.75 -17.15
C ARG A 40 -8.84 1.98 -15.85
N VAL A 41 -9.18 1.20 -14.85
CA VAL A 41 -8.51 1.23 -13.56
C VAL A 41 -7.15 0.54 -13.64
N GLY A 42 -6.10 1.22 -13.23
CA GLY A 42 -4.77 0.66 -12.98
C GLY A 42 -4.47 0.61 -11.49
N VAL A 43 -3.78 -0.43 -11.04
CA VAL A 43 -3.33 -0.54 -9.64
C VAL A 43 -1.85 -0.90 -9.62
N VAL A 44 -1.09 -0.13 -8.84
CA VAL A 44 0.25 -0.49 -8.37
C VAL A 44 0.24 -0.55 -6.85
N GLY A 45 1.31 -1.08 -6.25
CA GLY A 45 1.52 -0.99 -4.81
C GLY A 45 2.13 -2.25 -4.22
N ASP A 46 1.92 -2.39 -2.92
CA ASP A 46 2.55 -3.39 -2.06
C ASP A 46 1.57 -4.50 -1.62
N SER A 47 1.80 -5.04 -0.43
CA SER A 47 0.98 -6.07 0.21
C SER A 47 -0.48 -5.62 0.42
N LEU A 48 -0.71 -4.32 0.69
CA LEU A 48 -2.06 -3.80 0.92
C LEU A 48 -2.89 -3.82 -0.36
N SER A 49 -2.29 -3.49 -1.50
CA SER A 49 -2.99 -3.55 -2.77
C SER A 49 -3.12 -4.99 -3.25
N GLN A 50 -2.11 -5.85 -3.05
CA GLN A 50 -2.23 -7.26 -3.44
C GLN A 50 -3.30 -8.02 -2.64
N GLY A 51 -3.68 -7.55 -1.45
CA GLY A 51 -4.60 -8.26 -0.55
C GLY A 51 -3.89 -9.32 0.27
N PHE A 52 -2.71 -8.99 0.79
CA PHE A 52 -1.98 -9.84 1.73
C PHE A 52 -2.53 -9.65 3.13
N PHE A 53 -3.07 -10.71 3.70
CA PHE A 53 -3.33 -10.82 5.14
C PHE A 53 -3.39 -12.29 5.54
N GLY A 54 -3.02 -12.59 6.80
CA GLY A 54 -2.84 -13.98 7.24
C GLY A 54 -1.57 -14.62 6.69
N VAL A 55 -0.54 -13.83 6.37
CA VAL A 55 0.74 -14.27 5.81
C VAL A 55 0.65 -14.79 4.36
N THR A 56 -0.50 -14.63 3.69
CA THR A 56 -0.73 -15.20 2.36
C THR A 56 -1.45 -14.25 1.41
N VAL A 57 -1.45 -14.62 0.13
CA VAL A 57 -2.25 -14.00 -0.92
C VAL A 57 -2.98 -15.11 -1.65
N GLU A 58 -4.30 -15.08 -1.56
CA GLU A 58 -5.18 -16.04 -2.21
C GLU A 58 -6.50 -15.37 -2.57
N LYS A 59 -7.36 -16.06 -3.34
CA LYS A 59 -8.62 -15.47 -3.79
C LYS A 59 -9.40 -14.80 -2.64
N LYS A 60 -9.52 -15.49 -1.49
CA LYS A 60 -10.31 -14.99 -0.36
C LYS A 60 -9.72 -13.73 0.29
N THR A 61 -8.42 -13.47 0.12
CA THR A 61 -7.77 -12.25 0.61
C THR A 61 -7.74 -11.15 -0.46
N GLN A 62 -7.45 -11.54 -1.70
CA GLN A 62 -7.43 -10.64 -2.87
C GLN A 62 -8.80 -10.01 -3.16
N ASP A 63 -9.90 -10.77 -2.98
CA ASP A 63 -11.27 -10.26 -3.17
C ASP A 63 -11.58 -9.05 -2.25
N TRP A 64 -10.87 -8.93 -1.12
CA TRP A 64 -11.03 -7.86 -0.13
C TRP A 64 -9.95 -6.79 -0.22
N ALA A 65 -8.97 -6.91 -1.11
CA ALA A 65 -7.98 -5.87 -1.28
C ALA A 65 -8.65 -4.52 -1.58
N TYR A 66 -8.17 -3.44 -0.97
CA TYR A 66 -8.82 -2.14 -1.06
C TYR A 66 -9.10 -1.69 -2.52
N PRO A 67 -8.19 -1.86 -3.52
CA PRO A 67 -8.46 -1.35 -4.86
C PRO A 67 -9.56 -2.17 -5.57
N VAL A 68 -9.72 -3.44 -5.22
CA VAL A 68 -10.82 -4.30 -5.69
C VAL A 68 -12.14 -3.77 -5.14
N LEU A 69 -12.19 -3.49 -3.83
CA LEU A 69 -13.38 -2.96 -3.17
C LEU A 69 -13.79 -1.58 -3.72
N VAL A 70 -12.85 -0.64 -3.82
CA VAL A 70 -13.14 0.71 -4.33
C VAL A 70 -13.58 0.66 -5.79
N SER A 71 -12.91 -0.12 -6.63
CA SER A 71 -13.29 -0.26 -8.05
C SER A 71 -14.70 -0.81 -8.18
N LYS A 72 -15.07 -1.83 -7.39
CA LYS A 72 -16.41 -2.39 -7.37
C LYS A 72 -17.47 -1.36 -6.99
N GLN A 73 -17.23 -0.56 -5.95
CA GLN A 73 -18.16 0.51 -5.55
C GLN A 73 -18.27 1.61 -6.62
N ALA A 74 -17.19 1.89 -7.35
CA ALA A 74 -17.20 2.83 -8.45
C ALA A 74 -17.89 2.30 -9.73
N GLY A 75 -18.38 1.05 -9.73
CA GLY A 75 -18.99 0.40 -10.90
C GLY A 75 -17.98 -0.10 -11.93
N ALA A 76 -16.72 -0.27 -11.53
CA ALA A 76 -15.62 -0.77 -12.35
C ALA A 76 -15.10 -2.12 -11.83
N SER A 77 -14.11 -2.66 -12.52
CA SER A 77 -13.43 -3.90 -12.12
C SER A 77 -11.94 -3.81 -12.42
N VAL A 78 -11.17 -4.69 -11.78
CA VAL A 78 -9.75 -4.88 -12.03
C VAL A 78 -9.47 -6.35 -12.33
N SER A 79 -8.44 -6.62 -13.11
CA SER A 79 -7.97 -7.97 -13.41
C SER A 79 -6.59 -8.21 -12.78
N TYR A 80 -6.39 -9.37 -12.20
CA TYR A 80 -5.14 -9.78 -11.58
C TYR A 80 -4.97 -11.30 -11.67
N ASN A 81 -3.73 -11.76 -11.54
CA ASN A 81 -3.46 -13.18 -11.34
C ASN A 81 -3.94 -13.58 -9.94
N VAL A 82 -4.82 -14.58 -9.86
CA VAL A 82 -5.33 -15.07 -8.57
C VAL A 82 -4.32 -16.08 -8.04
N LEU A 83 -3.80 -15.85 -6.85
CA LEU A 83 -2.75 -16.69 -6.24
C LEU A 83 -3.36 -17.81 -5.40
N LYS A 84 -2.54 -18.83 -5.13
CA LYS A 84 -2.77 -19.90 -4.16
C LYS A 84 -1.65 -19.87 -3.11
N GLY A 85 -1.47 -18.74 -2.43
CA GLY A 85 -0.28 -18.49 -1.63
C GLY A 85 0.92 -18.05 -2.46
N PRO A 86 2.02 -17.76 -1.75
CA PRO A 86 3.09 -18.76 -1.69
C PRO A 86 3.42 -19.23 -0.26
N PHE A 87 2.63 -18.77 0.72
CA PHE A 87 2.74 -19.20 2.11
C PHE A 87 1.37 -19.62 2.62
N VAL A 88 1.39 -20.39 3.70
CA VAL A 88 0.16 -20.84 4.34
C VAL A 88 -0.57 -19.70 5.03
N ASN A 89 -1.90 -19.73 4.97
CA ASN A 89 -2.72 -18.83 5.76
C ASN A 89 -2.57 -19.18 7.26
N LEU A 90 -1.95 -18.29 8.04
CA LEU A 90 -1.70 -18.54 9.46
C LEU A 90 -3.00 -18.72 10.25
N GLU A 91 -4.06 -17.99 9.87
CA GLU A 91 -5.36 -18.13 10.53
C GLU A 91 -5.95 -19.53 10.34
N ASP A 92 -5.94 -20.03 9.10
CA ASP A 92 -6.48 -21.36 8.79
C ASP A 92 -5.71 -22.47 9.53
N VAL A 93 -4.40 -22.31 9.70
CA VAL A 93 -3.58 -23.25 10.48
C VAL A 93 -3.99 -23.22 11.95
N LEU A 94 -4.09 -22.04 12.55
CA LEU A 94 -4.43 -21.90 13.98
C LEU A 94 -5.88 -22.30 14.28
N LYS A 95 -6.78 -22.20 13.30
CA LYS A 95 -8.17 -22.64 13.39
C LYS A 95 -8.41 -24.09 12.97
N TRP A 96 -7.36 -24.81 12.57
CA TRP A 96 -7.42 -26.19 12.08
C TRP A 96 -8.20 -26.38 10.76
N ASP A 97 -8.40 -25.29 10.01
CA ASP A 97 -9.01 -25.31 8.68
C ASP A 97 -8.01 -25.73 7.58
N CYS A 98 -6.70 -25.69 7.86
CA CYS A 98 -5.63 -26.06 6.94
C CYS A 98 -4.73 -27.17 7.53
N GLY A 99 -4.99 -28.42 7.14
CA GLY A 99 -4.17 -29.58 7.50
C GLY A 99 -2.85 -29.70 6.70
N ILE A 100 -2.08 -30.77 6.92
CA ILE A 100 -0.73 -30.96 6.36
C ILE A 100 -0.64 -30.83 4.83
N PHE A 101 -1.65 -31.33 4.11
CA PHE A 101 -1.70 -31.24 2.65
C PHE A 101 -1.95 -29.80 2.18
N CYS A 102 -2.81 -29.06 2.89
CA CYS A 102 -3.05 -27.65 2.62
C CYS A 102 -1.80 -26.81 2.90
N ILE A 103 -1.06 -27.08 3.99
CA ILE A 103 0.22 -26.42 4.30
C ILE A 103 1.24 -26.66 3.16
N ALA A 104 1.38 -27.91 2.72
CA ALA A 104 2.31 -28.29 1.66
C ALA A 104 1.96 -27.62 0.31
N GLU A 105 0.69 -27.65 -0.12
CA GLU A 105 0.23 -26.95 -1.32
C GLU A 105 0.50 -25.43 -1.22
N SER A 106 0.21 -24.83 -0.06
CA SER A 106 0.38 -23.39 0.15
C SER A 106 1.84 -22.94 0.06
N ILE A 107 2.78 -23.74 0.57
CA ILE A 107 4.23 -23.45 0.50
C ILE A 107 4.75 -23.53 -0.94
N ILE A 108 4.24 -24.48 -1.74
CA ILE A 108 4.58 -24.55 -3.17
C ILE A 108 4.08 -23.27 -3.85
N GLY A 109 2.84 -22.90 -3.57
CA GLY A 109 2.19 -21.72 -4.12
C GLY A 109 1.79 -21.89 -5.58
N GLY A 110 1.35 -20.79 -6.19
CA GLY A 110 1.09 -20.74 -7.62
C GLY A 110 -0.09 -19.85 -7.98
N ASN A 111 -0.65 -20.07 -9.18
CA ASN A 111 -1.81 -19.34 -9.66
C ASN A 111 -3.05 -20.24 -9.73
N LYS A 112 -4.18 -19.76 -9.19
CA LYS A 112 -5.50 -20.36 -9.41
C LYS A 112 -6.06 -19.98 -10.78
N SER A 113 -5.82 -18.76 -11.21
CA SER A 113 -6.12 -18.27 -12.56
C SER A 113 -5.14 -17.17 -12.95
N THR A 114 -4.96 -16.98 -14.24
CA THR A 114 -4.00 -16.01 -14.78
C THR A 114 -4.62 -15.12 -15.83
N VAL A 115 -4.07 -13.91 -15.96
CA VAL A 115 -4.39 -12.96 -17.03
C VAL A 115 -3.08 -12.57 -17.73
N SER A 116 -3.16 -12.30 -19.04
CA SER A 116 -1.98 -11.93 -19.84
C SER A 116 -1.42 -10.57 -19.46
N LEU A 117 -2.32 -9.60 -19.25
CA LEU A 117 -1.99 -8.26 -18.78
C LEU A 117 -2.94 -7.89 -17.64
N PRO A 118 -2.51 -7.95 -16.37
CA PRO A 118 -3.33 -7.54 -15.25
C PRO A 118 -3.47 -6.01 -15.25
N THR A 119 -4.67 -5.51 -14.95
CA THR A 119 -4.86 -4.09 -14.65
C THR A 119 -4.52 -3.76 -13.20
N HIS A 120 -4.49 -4.78 -12.34
CA HIS A 120 -4.00 -4.71 -10.98
C HIS A 120 -2.67 -5.43 -10.83
N ALA A 121 -1.61 -4.64 -10.70
CA ALA A 121 -0.22 -5.10 -10.64
C ALA A 121 0.42 -4.98 -9.24
N GLY A 122 -0.32 -4.62 -8.18
CA GLY A 122 0.22 -4.56 -6.82
C GLY A 122 0.78 -5.90 -6.32
N ILE A 123 1.94 -5.87 -5.66
CA ILE A 123 2.70 -7.06 -5.23
C ILE A 123 3.21 -6.89 -3.80
N THR A 124 3.01 -7.90 -2.96
CA THR A 124 3.54 -8.01 -1.60
C THR A 124 5.05 -7.81 -1.57
N GLY A 125 5.53 -7.01 -0.61
CA GLY A 125 6.94 -6.68 -0.47
C GLY A 125 7.45 -5.62 -1.45
N ALA A 126 6.62 -5.14 -2.37
CA ALA A 126 7.05 -4.15 -3.34
C ALA A 126 7.23 -2.74 -2.73
N GLU A 127 8.17 -2.00 -3.27
CA GLU A 127 8.50 -0.62 -2.94
C GLU A 127 8.82 0.13 -4.25
N TYR A 128 8.87 1.46 -4.27
CA TYR A 128 9.03 2.21 -5.53
C TYR A 128 10.21 1.76 -6.42
N THR A 129 11.33 1.29 -5.85
CA THR A 129 12.44 0.67 -6.59
C THR A 129 11.96 -0.57 -7.36
N THR A 130 11.25 -1.48 -6.70
CA THR A 130 10.82 -2.75 -7.30
C THR A 130 9.64 -2.54 -8.24
N LEU A 131 8.80 -1.52 -8.04
CA LEU A 131 7.82 -1.09 -9.04
C LEU A 131 8.48 -0.78 -10.39
N LEU A 132 9.67 -0.19 -10.37
CA LEU A 132 10.42 0.19 -11.56
C LEU A 132 11.24 -0.97 -12.14
N LYS A 133 11.80 -1.83 -11.28
CA LYS A 133 12.88 -2.76 -11.65
C LYS A 133 12.51 -4.24 -11.58
N THR A 134 11.58 -4.64 -10.72
CA THR A 134 11.28 -6.04 -10.47
C THR A 134 10.08 -6.49 -11.28
N SER A 135 10.27 -7.52 -12.09
CA SER A 135 9.22 -8.17 -12.90
C SER A 135 8.91 -9.56 -12.35
N GLY A 136 7.95 -10.28 -12.94
CA GLY A 136 7.74 -11.69 -12.58
C GLY A 136 8.83 -12.66 -13.09
N LYS A 137 9.80 -12.17 -13.86
CA LYS A 137 10.92 -12.98 -14.40
C LYS A 137 12.29 -12.53 -13.93
N CYS A 138 12.39 -11.33 -13.35
CA CYS A 138 13.65 -10.69 -13.05
C CYS A 138 13.57 -9.83 -11.79
N GLU A 139 14.49 -10.05 -10.86
CA GLU A 139 14.64 -9.23 -9.65
C GLU A 139 14.99 -7.77 -9.98
N ASP A 140 15.94 -7.56 -10.90
CA ASP A 140 16.25 -6.25 -11.46
C ASP A 140 16.45 -6.37 -12.98
N ILE A 141 15.51 -5.83 -13.74
CA ILE A 141 15.56 -5.84 -15.22
C ILE A 141 16.73 -5.03 -15.80
N ASN A 142 17.41 -4.21 -14.99
CA ASN A 142 18.57 -3.44 -15.39
C ASN A 142 19.89 -4.05 -14.92
N ALA A 143 19.86 -5.16 -14.17
CA ALA A 143 21.08 -5.82 -13.72
C ALA A 143 21.85 -6.39 -14.92
N THR A 144 23.15 -6.15 -14.94
CA THR A 144 24.04 -6.64 -16.00
C THR A 144 25.33 -7.20 -15.39
N LYS A 145 25.94 -8.16 -16.11
CA LYS A 145 27.24 -8.73 -15.79
C LYS A 145 28.10 -8.84 -17.05
N GLN A 146 29.40 -9.00 -16.83
CA GLN A 146 30.34 -9.30 -17.90
C GLN A 146 30.44 -10.81 -18.09
N GLU A 147 30.23 -11.28 -19.32
CA GLU A 147 30.45 -12.67 -19.71
C GLU A 147 31.44 -12.77 -20.86
N LYS A 148 32.10 -13.92 -20.96
CA LYS A 148 33.01 -14.23 -22.06
C LYS A 148 32.19 -14.81 -23.22
N GLU A 149 32.07 -14.06 -24.31
CA GLU A 149 31.56 -14.57 -25.57
C GLU A 149 32.72 -15.14 -26.37
N TRP A 150 32.72 -16.46 -26.56
CA TRP A 150 33.74 -17.16 -27.33
C TRP A 150 33.39 -17.20 -28.81
N TYR A 151 34.37 -16.88 -29.66
CA TYR A 151 34.19 -16.83 -31.10
C TYR A 151 35.48 -17.20 -31.84
N TRP A 152 35.32 -17.62 -33.10
CA TRP A 152 36.44 -17.84 -34.02
C TRP A 152 36.79 -16.53 -34.71
N ALA A 153 37.90 -15.89 -34.32
CA ALA A 153 38.39 -14.69 -35.00
C ALA A 153 38.95 -15.01 -36.39
N LYS A 154 39.50 -16.22 -36.54
CA LYS A 154 39.90 -16.88 -37.80
C LYS A 154 39.62 -18.37 -37.67
N TRP A 155 39.65 -19.11 -38.79
CA TRP A 155 39.42 -20.57 -38.79
C TRP A 155 40.35 -21.37 -37.86
N TYR A 156 41.51 -20.81 -37.46
CA TYR A 156 42.49 -21.43 -36.56
C TYR A 156 42.65 -20.71 -35.21
N TRP A 157 41.84 -19.68 -34.93
CA TRP A 157 41.99 -18.88 -33.71
C TRP A 157 40.65 -18.71 -32.99
N TYR A 158 40.44 -19.54 -31.97
CA TYR A 158 39.35 -19.40 -31.02
C TYR A 158 39.77 -18.47 -29.89
N THR A 159 38.96 -17.44 -29.64
CA THR A 159 39.23 -16.42 -28.63
C THR A 159 37.92 -15.97 -28.00
N TYR A 160 37.97 -15.04 -27.05
CA TYR A 160 36.78 -14.44 -26.45
C TYR A 160 36.84 -12.92 -26.45
N ARG A 161 35.68 -12.31 -26.31
CA ARG A 161 35.53 -10.90 -25.93
C ARG A 161 34.61 -10.81 -24.72
N TRP A 162 34.81 -9.79 -23.90
CA TRP A 162 33.89 -9.46 -22.83
C TRP A 162 32.65 -8.79 -23.42
N VAL A 163 31.48 -9.32 -23.08
CA VAL A 163 30.19 -8.76 -23.46
C VAL A 163 29.36 -8.49 -22.20
N THR A 164 28.64 -7.38 -22.22
CA THR A 164 27.65 -7.06 -21.20
C THR A 164 26.38 -7.85 -21.50
N VAL A 165 25.95 -8.70 -20.59
CA VAL A 165 24.69 -9.46 -20.67
C VAL A 165 23.81 -9.15 -19.46
N ALA A 166 22.51 -9.47 -19.55
CA ALA A 166 21.60 -9.33 -18.41
C ALA A 166 21.99 -10.28 -17.27
N ASP A 167 22.01 -9.77 -16.03
CA ASP A 167 22.25 -10.57 -14.81
C ASP A 167 20.96 -10.76 -14.01
N CYS A 168 20.02 -11.42 -14.66
CA CYS A 168 18.67 -11.52 -14.17
C CYS A 168 18.53 -12.65 -13.13
N LYS A 169 18.40 -12.28 -11.86
CA LYS A 169 18.07 -13.21 -10.77
C LYS A 169 16.58 -13.51 -10.72
N GLU A 170 16.23 -14.71 -10.28
CA GLU A 170 14.84 -15.10 -10.08
C GLU A 170 14.23 -14.29 -8.92
N PRO A 171 13.11 -13.58 -9.14
CA PRO A 171 12.47 -12.79 -8.10
C PRO A 171 11.68 -13.67 -7.12
N ASP A 172 11.18 -13.09 -6.02
CA ASP A 172 10.37 -13.83 -5.06
C ASP A 172 9.05 -14.36 -5.67
N LYS A 173 8.42 -15.29 -4.95
CA LYS A 173 7.20 -15.96 -5.43
C LYS A 173 6.02 -15.01 -5.64
N PHE A 174 5.89 -13.92 -4.88
CA PHE A 174 4.81 -12.95 -5.11
C PHE A 174 4.99 -12.22 -6.44
N HIS A 175 6.20 -11.79 -6.77
CA HIS A 175 6.48 -11.19 -8.07
C HIS A 175 6.29 -12.20 -9.20
N ARG A 176 6.83 -13.43 -9.06
CA ARG A 176 6.71 -14.49 -10.06
C ARG A 176 5.27 -14.83 -10.39
N PHE A 177 4.44 -15.07 -9.38
CA PHE A 177 3.05 -15.47 -9.58
C PHE A 177 2.12 -14.28 -9.83
N GLY A 178 2.42 -13.11 -9.26
CA GLY A 178 1.59 -11.92 -9.38
C GLY A 178 1.77 -11.17 -10.70
N LEU A 179 3.02 -11.03 -11.18
CA LEU A 179 3.31 -10.31 -12.44
C LEU A 179 3.55 -11.24 -13.62
N ARG A 180 4.08 -12.44 -13.40
CA ARG A 180 4.40 -13.41 -14.46
C ARG A 180 5.19 -12.74 -15.59
N ASP A 181 4.71 -12.86 -16.83
CA ASP A 181 5.32 -12.30 -18.04
C ASP A 181 4.92 -10.84 -18.33
N ALA A 182 4.11 -10.21 -17.45
CA ALA A 182 3.54 -8.89 -17.74
C ALA A 182 4.57 -7.74 -17.67
N GLY A 183 5.70 -7.95 -16.98
CA GLY A 183 6.76 -6.95 -16.76
C GLY A 183 6.79 -6.45 -15.32
N THR A 184 7.48 -5.34 -15.08
CA THR A 184 7.43 -4.64 -13.79
C THR A 184 6.09 -3.95 -13.60
N GLN A 185 5.70 -3.60 -12.37
CA GLN A 185 4.42 -2.89 -12.15
C GLN A 185 4.32 -1.61 -13.01
N THR A 186 5.44 -0.89 -13.17
CA THR A 186 5.50 0.31 -14.02
C THR A 186 5.29 -0.01 -15.49
N GLN A 187 5.97 -1.04 -16.02
CA GLN A 187 5.77 -1.48 -17.41
C GLN A 187 4.35 -1.98 -17.66
N VAL A 188 3.72 -2.63 -16.67
CA VAL A 188 2.32 -3.04 -16.76
C VAL A 188 1.42 -1.82 -16.88
N MET A 189 1.62 -0.78 -16.05
CA MET A 189 0.83 0.45 -16.17
C MET A 189 1.03 1.16 -17.52
N GLU A 190 2.25 1.17 -18.07
CA GLU A 190 2.52 1.74 -19.40
C GLU A 190 1.84 0.97 -20.54
N LYS A 191 1.66 -0.35 -20.40
CA LYS A 191 0.89 -1.18 -21.34
C LYS A 191 -0.61 -1.00 -21.16
N VAL A 192 -1.09 -0.96 -19.91
CA VAL A 192 -2.51 -0.78 -19.58
C VAL A 192 -2.99 0.61 -19.97
N LYS A 193 -2.16 1.66 -19.77
CA LYS A 193 -2.52 3.08 -19.93
C LYS A 193 -3.81 3.42 -19.17
N PRO A 194 -3.84 3.30 -17.83
CA PRO A 194 -5.05 3.52 -17.05
C PRO A 194 -5.57 4.96 -17.17
N THR A 195 -6.87 5.13 -16.98
CA THR A 195 -7.55 6.43 -16.81
C THR A 195 -7.58 6.84 -15.34
N PHE A 196 -7.62 5.87 -14.43
CA PHE A 196 -7.54 6.07 -12.98
C PHE A 196 -6.48 5.16 -12.36
N LEU A 197 -5.56 5.72 -11.57
CA LEU A 197 -4.50 4.96 -10.91
C LEU A 197 -4.72 4.88 -9.40
N PHE A 198 -4.72 3.66 -8.87
CA PHE A 198 -4.58 3.40 -7.44
C PHE A 198 -3.12 3.11 -7.08
N GLY A 199 -2.70 3.58 -5.91
CA GLY A 199 -1.64 2.93 -5.15
C GLY A 199 -0.49 3.82 -4.72
N SER A 200 0.02 3.51 -3.54
CA SER A 200 1.30 3.98 -3.01
C SER A 200 2.12 2.74 -2.64
N ALA A 201 3.42 2.75 -2.90
CA ALA A 201 4.36 1.69 -2.52
C ALA A 201 5.42 2.23 -1.53
N GLY A 202 4.98 3.14 -0.64
CA GLY A 202 5.85 3.81 0.32
C GLY A 202 6.10 3.02 1.61
N ALA A 203 5.18 2.13 2.01
CA ALA A 203 5.22 1.54 3.35
C ALA A 203 6.49 0.71 3.59
N ASN A 204 6.93 -0.07 2.60
CA ASN A 204 8.09 -0.94 2.72
C ASN A 204 9.44 -0.20 2.81
N HIS A 205 9.50 1.11 2.52
CA HIS A 205 10.70 1.94 2.76
C HIS A 205 10.96 2.23 4.24
N VAL A 206 9.97 2.01 5.11
CA VAL A 206 10.05 2.31 6.54
C VAL A 206 9.59 1.15 7.42
N LEU A 207 8.74 0.26 6.92
CA LEU A 207 8.21 -0.89 7.66
C LEU A 207 9.30 -1.86 8.15
N CYS A 208 10.36 -2.02 7.36
CA CYS A 208 11.55 -2.80 7.75
C CYS A 208 12.10 -2.41 9.13
N THR A 209 11.94 -1.14 9.54
CA THR A 209 12.38 -0.71 10.87
C THR A 209 11.62 -1.35 12.01
N ALA A 210 10.30 -1.53 11.84
CA ALA A 210 9.48 -2.24 12.81
C ALA A 210 9.77 -3.74 12.81
N LEU A 211 9.98 -4.33 11.63
CA LEU A 211 10.16 -5.78 11.48
C LEU A 211 11.54 -6.28 11.95
N HIS A 212 12.57 -5.44 11.82
CA HIS A 212 13.94 -5.78 12.17
C HIS A 212 14.50 -5.03 13.39
N THR A 213 13.69 -4.17 14.02
CA THR A 213 14.12 -3.31 15.13
C THR A 213 15.45 -2.60 14.83
N SER A 214 15.57 -2.02 13.64
CA SER A 214 16.78 -1.37 13.12
C SER A 214 16.42 -0.23 12.17
N THR A 215 17.23 0.82 12.08
CA THR A 215 17.05 1.91 11.12
C THR A 215 17.81 1.75 9.80
N ASP A 216 18.53 0.64 9.61
CA ASP A 216 19.50 0.49 8.49
C ASP A 216 18.87 0.51 7.09
N CYS A 217 17.58 0.21 7.00
CA CYS A 217 16.86 0.18 5.73
C CYS A 217 16.39 1.56 5.26
N LEU A 218 16.50 2.60 6.10
CA LEU A 218 16.04 3.95 5.77
C LEU A 218 16.97 4.60 4.75
N ASP A 219 16.45 4.86 3.55
CA ASP A 219 17.19 5.49 2.46
C ASP A 219 16.34 6.56 1.77
N GLU A 220 16.50 7.81 2.21
CA GLU A 220 15.71 8.94 1.72
C GLU A 220 16.02 9.24 0.25
N ALA A 221 17.29 9.13 -0.15
CA ALA A 221 17.74 9.43 -1.49
C ALA A 221 17.15 8.43 -2.50
N ARG A 222 17.20 7.13 -2.18
CA ARG A 222 16.54 6.08 -2.97
C ARG A 222 15.05 6.31 -3.07
N PHE A 223 14.37 6.49 -1.94
CA PHE A 223 12.93 6.69 -1.93
C PHE A 223 12.51 7.86 -2.84
N LYS A 224 13.12 9.05 -2.65
CA LYS A 224 12.82 10.25 -3.45
C LYS A 224 13.12 10.05 -4.93
N ARG A 225 14.25 9.42 -5.27
CA ARG A 225 14.60 9.14 -6.68
C ARG A 225 13.54 8.27 -7.34
N ASP A 226 13.17 7.17 -6.69
CA ASP A 226 12.36 6.13 -7.33
C ASP A 226 10.87 6.51 -7.37
N ILE A 227 10.33 7.16 -6.33
CA ILE A 227 8.95 7.68 -6.38
C ILE A 227 8.80 8.75 -7.47
N ARG A 228 9.77 9.66 -7.62
CA ARG A 228 9.74 10.71 -8.64
C ARG A 228 9.84 10.12 -10.04
N GLU A 229 10.73 9.14 -10.25
CA GLU A 229 10.86 8.46 -11.53
C GLU A 229 9.57 7.70 -11.90
N PHE A 230 8.96 7.01 -10.93
CA PHE A 230 7.68 6.35 -11.13
C PHE A 230 6.60 7.33 -11.59
N PHE A 231 6.36 8.43 -10.85
CA PHE A 231 5.33 9.39 -11.22
C PHE A 231 5.66 10.20 -12.47
N ARG A 232 6.93 10.44 -12.77
CA ARG A 232 7.36 11.02 -14.06
C ARG A 232 6.91 10.14 -15.22
N ARG A 233 7.12 8.82 -15.14
CA ARG A 233 6.67 7.85 -16.15
C ARG A 233 5.14 7.77 -16.23
N MET A 234 4.46 7.74 -15.08
CA MET A 234 2.99 7.73 -15.04
C MET A 234 2.41 8.99 -15.71
N SER A 235 2.95 10.17 -15.41
CA SER A 235 2.55 11.43 -16.04
C SER A 235 2.76 11.42 -17.56
N ALA A 236 3.90 10.89 -18.02
CA ALA A 236 4.24 10.80 -19.44
C ALA A 236 3.30 9.90 -20.27
N MET A 237 2.53 9.01 -19.64
CA MET A 237 1.56 8.16 -20.36
C MET A 237 0.45 8.96 -21.04
N GLY A 238 0.07 10.12 -20.48
CA GLY A 238 -0.99 10.99 -20.99
C GLY A 238 -2.41 10.42 -20.89
N SER A 239 -2.60 9.19 -20.40
CA SER A 239 -3.91 8.54 -20.28
C SER A 239 -4.62 8.84 -18.95
N LEU A 240 -3.86 9.24 -17.93
CA LEU A 240 -4.36 9.43 -16.58
C LEU A 240 -5.24 10.67 -16.50
N GLN A 241 -6.45 10.48 -15.99
CA GLN A 241 -7.43 11.53 -15.74
C GLN A 241 -7.60 11.76 -14.23
N GLY A 242 -7.30 10.75 -13.42
CA GLY A 242 -7.30 10.84 -11.97
C GLY A 242 -6.56 9.69 -11.31
N GLY A 243 -6.59 9.68 -9.98
CA GLY A 243 -6.00 8.64 -9.18
C GLY A 243 -6.14 8.92 -7.70
N VAL A 244 -5.72 7.97 -6.88
CA VAL A 244 -5.71 8.10 -5.43
C VAL A 244 -4.43 7.52 -4.86
N LEU A 245 -3.74 8.34 -4.06
CA LEU A 245 -2.62 7.93 -3.23
C LEU A 245 -3.04 7.90 -1.76
N PHE A 246 -2.22 7.26 -0.93
CA PHE A 246 -2.38 7.27 0.50
C PHE A 246 -1.01 7.39 1.18
N THR A 247 -1.00 8.07 2.33
CA THR A 247 0.19 8.16 3.18
C THR A 247 0.42 6.85 3.92
N VAL A 248 1.61 6.67 4.48
CA VAL A 248 1.98 5.53 5.30
C VAL A 248 1.61 5.82 6.77
N PRO A 249 0.92 4.89 7.47
CA PRO A 249 0.61 5.05 8.88
C PRO A 249 1.87 5.03 9.74
N ASN A 250 1.75 5.35 11.03
CA ASN A 250 2.86 5.24 11.97
C ASN A 250 3.26 3.77 12.18
N VAL A 251 4.32 3.32 11.51
CA VAL A 251 4.79 1.93 11.60
C VAL A 251 5.30 1.54 12.99
N THR A 252 5.66 2.51 13.85
CA THR A 252 6.02 2.25 15.26
C THR A 252 4.80 1.98 16.15
N ALA A 253 3.60 2.15 15.61
CA ALA A 253 2.34 2.07 16.35
C ALA A 253 1.46 0.88 15.92
N ILE A 254 1.92 0.04 15.00
CA ILE A 254 1.24 -1.18 14.55
C ILE A 254 1.24 -2.24 15.65
N ALA A 255 0.33 -3.22 15.55
CA ALA A 255 0.19 -4.26 16.56
C ALA A 255 1.43 -5.15 16.68
N PHE A 256 2.25 -5.27 15.64
CA PHE A 256 3.51 -6.04 15.67
C PHE A 256 4.47 -5.60 16.80
N LEU A 257 4.45 -4.32 17.18
CA LEU A 257 5.34 -3.75 18.19
C LEU A 257 4.61 -3.53 19.52
N GLU A 258 5.25 -3.91 20.62
CA GLU A 258 4.78 -3.61 21.96
C GLU A 258 5.86 -2.95 22.83
N LYS A 259 5.41 -2.12 23.77
CA LYS A 259 6.29 -1.48 24.75
C LYS A 259 6.92 -2.53 25.65
N TYR A 260 8.23 -2.44 25.83
CA TYR A 260 9.00 -3.27 26.73
C TYR A 260 9.84 -2.41 27.67
N LYS A 261 9.78 -2.74 28.96
CA LYS A 261 10.62 -2.15 30.00
C LYS A 261 11.50 -3.26 30.56
N ASP A 262 12.82 -3.09 30.43
CA ASP A 262 13.77 -4.05 30.94
C ASP A 262 13.65 -4.15 32.47
N PRO A 263 13.43 -5.35 33.03
CA PRO A 263 13.22 -5.52 34.47
C PRO A 263 14.49 -5.24 35.28
N ASN A 264 15.67 -5.33 34.65
CA ASN A 264 16.96 -5.10 35.29
C ASN A 264 17.46 -3.65 35.10
N GLY A 265 16.68 -2.80 34.42
CA GLY A 265 17.05 -1.41 34.15
C GLY A 265 18.30 -1.24 33.28
N ARG A 266 18.66 -2.24 32.47
CA ARG A 266 19.82 -2.18 31.57
C ARG A 266 19.63 -1.08 30.53
N ALA A 267 20.68 -0.28 30.32
CA ALA A 267 20.67 0.79 29.32
C ALA A 267 20.45 0.20 27.91
N ASN A 268 19.56 0.81 27.13
CA ASN A 268 19.21 0.43 25.75
C ASN A 268 18.46 -0.91 25.58
N TYR A 269 17.94 -1.50 26.67
CA TYR A 269 17.11 -2.72 26.59
C TYR A 269 15.61 -2.44 26.70
N SER A 270 15.20 -1.18 26.85
CA SER A 270 13.79 -0.76 26.91
C SER A 270 13.42 0.01 25.66
N GLY A 271 12.21 -0.22 25.13
CA GLY A 271 11.78 0.35 23.86
C GLY A 271 10.55 -0.35 23.30
N LEU A 272 10.47 -0.44 21.96
CA LEU A 272 9.47 -1.24 21.26
C LEU A 272 10.09 -2.53 20.74
N LYS A 273 9.56 -3.69 21.11
CA LYS A 273 9.98 -5.00 20.58
C LYS A 273 8.86 -5.66 19.80
N ALA A 274 9.21 -6.64 18.98
CA ALA A 274 8.21 -7.53 18.38
C ALA A 274 7.38 -8.26 19.45
N PHE A 275 6.08 -8.40 19.22
CA PHE A 275 5.13 -8.98 20.18
C PHE A 275 5.44 -10.43 20.59
N PHE A 276 6.07 -11.20 19.69
CA PHE A 276 6.38 -12.62 19.92
C PHE A 276 7.58 -12.85 20.84
N ARG A 277 8.37 -11.81 21.14
CA ARG A 277 9.52 -11.91 22.04
C ARG A 277 9.08 -11.78 23.49
N ASN A 278 9.37 -12.76 24.34
CA ASN A 278 9.01 -12.66 25.76
C ASN A 278 10.02 -11.83 26.58
N SER A 279 11.25 -11.66 26.08
CA SER A 279 12.32 -10.90 26.71
C SER A 279 13.26 -10.30 25.67
N VAL A 280 14.19 -9.44 26.13
CA VAL A 280 15.22 -8.78 25.30
C VAL A 280 16.59 -9.20 25.82
N SER A 281 17.34 -9.94 25.00
CA SER A 281 18.69 -10.42 25.30
C SER A 281 19.79 -9.58 24.64
N ASP A 282 19.45 -8.82 23.61
CA ASP A 282 20.35 -7.93 22.87
C ASP A 282 19.65 -6.57 22.66
N PRO A 283 20.36 -5.42 22.79
CA PRO A 283 19.75 -4.11 22.59
C PRO A 283 19.15 -3.92 21.17
N ASN A 284 19.65 -4.61 20.15
CA ASN A 284 19.12 -4.53 18.78
C ASN A 284 17.74 -5.21 18.61
N GLN A 285 17.18 -5.79 19.69
CA GLN A 285 15.84 -6.40 19.68
C GLN A 285 14.74 -5.41 20.12
N VAL A 286 15.09 -4.17 20.41
CA VAL A 286 14.15 -3.07 20.68
C VAL A 286 14.46 -1.89 19.78
N LEU A 287 13.42 -1.14 19.42
CA LEU A 287 13.57 0.24 18.96
C LEU A 287 13.58 1.16 20.17
N ASP A 288 14.70 1.86 20.38
CA ASP A 288 14.82 2.87 21.42
C ASP A 288 14.13 4.19 21.05
N ALA A 289 14.15 5.16 21.97
CA ALA A 289 13.49 6.45 21.75
C ALA A 289 14.12 7.28 20.60
N ASN A 290 15.43 7.18 20.37
CA ASN A 290 16.13 7.90 19.31
C ASN A 290 15.84 7.27 17.95
N GLU A 291 15.79 5.94 17.88
CA GLU A 291 15.40 5.21 16.67
C GLU A 291 13.94 5.51 16.30
N ILE A 292 13.03 5.51 17.28
CA ILE A 292 11.62 5.91 17.06
C ILE A 292 11.52 7.35 16.53
N ALA A 293 12.32 8.29 17.05
CA ALA A 293 12.37 9.67 16.55
C ALA A 293 12.91 9.75 15.11
N THR A 294 13.93 8.94 14.78
CA THR A 294 14.50 8.82 13.43
C THR A 294 13.47 8.27 12.45
N ILE A 295 12.78 7.20 12.83
CA ILE A 295 11.69 6.60 12.04
C ILE A 295 10.56 7.62 11.82
N SER A 296 10.18 8.36 12.86
CA SER A 296 9.13 9.40 12.73
C SER A 296 9.54 10.52 11.78
N THR A 297 10.83 10.92 11.78
CA THR A 297 11.36 11.95 10.89
C THR A 297 11.33 11.47 9.44
N PHE A 298 11.83 10.26 9.20
CA PHE A 298 11.79 9.65 7.87
C PHE A 298 10.36 9.47 7.35
N LEU A 299 9.45 8.99 8.20
CA LEU A 299 8.05 8.81 7.85
C LEU A 299 7.37 10.13 7.47
N ASN A 300 7.68 11.23 8.17
CA ASN A 300 7.18 12.56 7.80
C ASN A 300 7.71 13.01 6.43
N MET A 301 9.00 12.83 6.16
CA MET A 301 9.58 13.11 4.84
C MET A 301 8.89 12.28 3.75
N LEU A 302 8.74 10.98 3.97
CA LEU A 302 8.12 10.05 3.04
C LEU A 302 6.68 10.44 2.70
N ASN A 303 5.87 10.74 3.72
CA ASN A 303 4.49 11.16 3.55
C ASN A 303 4.34 12.52 2.86
N ASN A 304 5.27 13.44 3.10
CA ASN A 304 5.30 14.73 2.41
C ASN A 304 5.61 14.56 0.93
N GLU A 305 6.55 13.69 0.56
CA GLU A 305 6.85 13.39 -0.84
C GLU A 305 5.67 12.71 -1.54
N ILE A 306 4.98 11.74 -0.91
CA ILE A 306 3.75 11.13 -1.47
C ILE A 306 2.70 12.22 -1.75
N LYS A 307 2.45 13.12 -0.79
CA LYS A 307 1.51 14.23 -0.95
C LYS A 307 1.93 15.18 -2.08
N ALA A 308 3.22 15.45 -2.22
CA ALA A 308 3.75 16.28 -3.30
C ALA A 308 3.50 15.64 -4.67
N GLN A 309 3.76 14.34 -4.83
CA GLN A 309 3.47 13.62 -6.07
C GLN A 309 1.96 13.60 -6.38
N ALA A 310 1.12 13.37 -5.38
CA ALA A 310 -0.33 13.47 -5.56
C ALA A 310 -0.77 14.86 -6.03
N ALA A 311 -0.21 15.93 -5.45
CA ALA A 311 -0.53 17.30 -5.85
C ALA A 311 -0.15 17.57 -7.30
N THR A 312 1.06 17.18 -7.73
CA THR A 312 1.52 17.29 -9.12
C THR A 312 0.62 16.52 -10.09
N MET A 313 0.22 15.31 -9.72
CA MET A 313 -0.66 14.46 -10.52
C MET A 313 -2.15 14.83 -10.42
N ARG A 314 -2.50 15.76 -9.53
CA ARG A 314 -3.87 16.14 -9.17
C ARG A 314 -4.70 14.98 -8.60
N PHE A 315 -4.06 14.02 -7.96
CA PHE A 315 -4.69 12.84 -7.36
C PHE A 315 -5.36 13.15 -6.02
N ALA A 316 -6.34 12.33 -5.64
CA ALA A 316 -6.86 12.30 -4.29
C ALA A 316 -5.80 11.75 -3.32
N VAL A 317 -5.88 12.16 -2.05
CA VAL A 317 -5.00 11.66 -0.98
C VAL A 317 -5.84 11.25 0.22
N ALA A 318 -5.72 10.01 0.67
CA ALA A 318 -6.15 9.58 1.99
C ALA A 318 -4.97 9.63 2.97
N ASP A 319 -5.10 10.39 4.06
CA ASP A 319 -4.03 10.51 5.05
C ASP A 319 -4.13 9.40 6.11
N LEU A 320 -3.55 8.24 5.82
CA LEU A 320 -3.59 7.09 6.73
C LEU A 320 -2.84 7.30 8.03
N ARG A 321 -1.88 8.23 8.10
CA ARG A 321 -1.28 8.57 9.39
C ARG A 321 -2.34 9.12 10.34
N VAL A 322 -3.11 10.11 9.88
CA VAL A 322 -4.19 10.72 10.68
C VAL A 322 -5.29 9.71 10.98
N ILE A 323 -5.75 8.95 9.98
CA ILE A 323 -6.80 7.95 10.15
C ILE A 323 -6.37 6.86 11.15
N PHE A 324 -5.12 6.40 11.08
CA PHE A 324 -4.61 5.36 11.96
C PHE A 324 -4.44 5.87 13.40
N ASP A 325 -3.97 7.09 13.58
CA ASP A 325 -3.84 7.72 14.90
C ASP A 325 -5.24 7.90 15.56
N ASP A 326 -6.24 8.35 14.79
CA ASP A 326 -7.64 8.45 15.24
C ASP A 326 -8.23 7.08 15.59
N LEU A 327 -8.01 6.07 14.73
CA LEU A 327 -8.46 4.70 14.98
C LEU A 327 -7.84 4.11 16.26
N LYS A 328 -6.60 4.46 16.58
CA LYS A 328 -5.93 4.00 17.80
C LYS A 328 -6.53 4.65 19.04
N GLU A 329 -6.70 5.96 19.02
CA GLU A 329 -7.20 6.76 20.14
C GLU A 329 -8.69 6.52 20.39
N ASN A 330 -9.51 6.74 19.36
CA ASN A 330 -10.96 6.82 19.46
C ASN A 330 -11.67 5.52 19.04
N GLY A 331 -11.02 4.72 18.20
CA GLY A 331 -11.65 3.57 17.55
C GLY A 331 -12.73 3.99 16.55
N ARG A 332 -13.27 3.00 15.83
CA ARG A 332 -14.25 3.21 14.77
C ARG A 332 -15.50 2.38 15.00
N PRO A 333 -16.68 3.01 15.19
CA PRO A 333 -17.90 2.27 15.49
C PRO A 333 -18.30 1.42 14.29
N ILE A 334 -18.54 0.13 14.55
CA ILE A 334 -19.12 -0.78 13.56
C ILE A 334 -20.64 -0.73 13.74
N ARG A 335 -21.40 -0.45 12.68
CA ARG A 335 -22.86 -0.30 12.77
C ARG A 335 -23.56 -1.07 11.66
N SER A 336 -24.52 -1.91 12.02
CA SER A 336 -25.45 -2.54 11.08
C SER A 336 -26.52 -1.55 10.62
N ALA A 337 -27.30 -1.95 9.61
CA ALA A 337 -28.38 -1.14 9.05
C ALA A 337 -29.53 -0.86 10.04
N ASP A 338 -29.75 -1.76 11.01
CA ASP A 338 -30.74 -1.64 12.09
C ASP A 338 -30.21 -0.93 13.35
N GLY A 339 -28.96 -0.45 13.32
CA GLY A 339 -28.35 0.33 14.39
C GLY A 339 -27.66 -0.48 15.49
N TRP A 340 -27.67 -1.82 15.41
CA TRP A 340 -26.86 -2.66 16.30
C TRP A 340 -25.35 -2.44 16.06
N SER A 341 -24.56 -2.67 17.11
CA SER A 341 -23.10 -2.48 17.07
C SER A 341 -22.38 -3.53 17.92
N PRO A 342 -21.32 -4.17 17.40
CA PRO A 342 -20.41 -4.99 18.20
C PRO A 342 -19.38 -4.13 18.97
N GLY A 343 -19.50 -2.80 18.94
CA GLY A 343 -18.57 -1.86 19.53
C GLY A 343 -17.67 -1.16 18.49
N ASN A 344 -16.58 -0.58 19.00
CA ASN A 344 -15.62 0.17 18.20
C ASN A 344 -14.42 -0.70 17.87
N ALA A 345 -14.08 -0.81 16.59
CA ALA A 345 -12.83 -1.40 16.18
C ALA A 345 -11.65 -0.47 16.45
N ARG A 346 -10.53 -1.01 16.92
CA ARG A 346 -9.30 -0.25 17.16
C ARG A 346 -8.16 -0.74 16.26
N ALA A 347 -7.07 0.02 16.25
CA ALA A 347 -5.80 -0.29 15.59
C ALA A 347 -5.02 -1.44 16.29
N ASN A 348 -5.70 -2.58 16.53
CA ASN A 348 -5.18 -3.75 17.25
C ASN A 348 -5.61 -5.06 16.56
N TRP A 349 -5.12 -6.19 17.06
CA TRP A 349 -5.73 -7.49 16.78
C TRP A 349 -7.15 -7.57 17.33
N PRO A 350 -8.06 -8.28 16.65
CA PRO A 350 -9.33 -8.65 17.25
C PRO A 350 -9.14 -9.55 18.47
N LEU A 351 -9.85 -9.26 19.54
CA LEU A 351 -9.97 -10.08 20.75
C LEU A 351 -11.46 -10.24 21.11
N PRO A 352 -11.82 -11.18 22.02
CA PRO A 352 -13.21 -11.32 22.45
C PRO A 352 -13.81 -9.99 22.92
N ASN A 353 -14.91 -9.58 22.28
CA ASN A 353 -15.61 -8.29 22.51
C ASN A 353 -14.76 -7.04 22.21
N GLN A 354 -13.68 -7.17 21.45
CA GLN A 354 -12.79 -6.07 21.05
C GLN A 354 -12.46 -6.19 19.56
N PRO A 355 -13.29 -5.62 18.67
CA PRO A 355 -13.02 -5.65 17.25
C PRO A 355 -11.68 -4.97 16.90
N GLY A 356 -11.01 -5.50 15.89
CA GLY A 356 -9.67 -5.06 15.49
C GLY A 356 -9.50 -5.02 13.98
N VAL A 357 -8.56 -4.21 13.51
CA VAL A 357 -8.29 -4.04 12.07
C VAL A 357 -7.13 -4.88 11.57
N PHE A 358 -6.30 -5.46 12.44
CA PHE A 358 -5.12 -6.20 12.02
C PHE A 358 -5.38 -7.71 11.87
N GLY A 359 -4.71 -8.31 10.89
CA GLY A 359 -4.51 -9.75 10.81
C GLY A 359 -3.49 -10.23 11.84
N LEU A 360 -3.26 -11.54 11.89
CA LEU A 360 -2.43 -12.18 12.92
C LEU A 360 -0.95 -11.75 12.91
N ASP A 361 -0.44 -11.24 11.79
CA ASP A 361 0.93 -10.70 11.74
C ASP A 361 1.09 -9.38 12.50
N GLY A 362 -0.02 -8.67 12.82
CA GLY A 362 0.02 -7.38 13.49
C GLY A 362 0.53 -6.23 12.62
N VAL A 363 0.63 -6.45 11.31
CA VAL A 363 1.16 -5.51 10.32
C VAL A 363 0.10 -5.17 9.28
N HIS A 364 -0.57 -6.20 8.73
CA HIS A 364 -1.49 -6.05 7.62
C HIS A 364 -2.95 -6.01 8.10
N PRO A 365 -3.82 -5.24 7.42
CA PRO A 365 -5.22 -5.19 7.78
C PRO A 365 -5.90 -6.55 7.49
N ASN A 366 -6.82 -6.94 8.35
CA ASN A 366 -7.75 -8.04 8.08
C ASN A 366 -8.86 -7.61 7.10
N MET A 367 -9.83 -8.49 6.87
CA MET A 367 -10.96 -8.22 5.98
C MET A 367 -11.72 -6.94 6.37
N TYR A 368 -12.01 -6.75 7.65
CA TYR A 368 -12.64 -5.52 8.14
C TYR A 368 -11.74 -4.29 7.91
N GLY A 369 -10.46 -4.39 8.24
CA GLY A 369 -9.48 -3.32 8.06
C GLY A 369 -9.36 -2.85 6.60
N HIS A 370 -9.41 -3.78 5.64
CA HIS A 370 -9.45 -3.44 4.23
C HIS A 370 -10.72 -2.67 3.82
N SER A 371 -11.88 -3.02 4.38
CA SER A 371 -13.14 -2.31 4.10
C SER A 371 -13.14 -0.88 4.64
N LEU A 372 -12.61 -0.69 5.85
CA LEU A 372 -12.39 0.63 6.45
C LEU A 372 -11.46 1.46 5.56
N PHE A 373 -10.33 0.88 5.16
CA PHE A 373 -9.37 1.57 4.32
C PHE A 373 -9.97 1.94 2.95
N ALA A 374 -10.70 1.04 2.30
CA ALA A 374 -11.42 1.33 1.06
C ALA A 374 -12.39 2.51 1.22
N ASN A 375 -13.09 2.62 2.35
CA ASN A 375 -14.02 3.72 2.61
C ASN A 375 -13.31 5.06 2.81
N GLU A 376 -12.12 5.09 3.40
CA GLU A 376 -11.34 6.33 3.51
C GLU A 376 -10.80 6.79 2.14
N LEU A 377 -10.45 5.85 1.26
CA LEU A 377 -10.11 6.17 -0.13
C LEU A 377 -11.33 6.68 -0.92
N ILE A 378 -12.50 6.03 -0.77
CA ILE A 378 -13.75 6.47 -1.40
C ILE A 378 -14.10 7.90 -0.98
N LYS A 379 -13.97 8.24 0.31
CA LYS A 379 -14.16 9.61 0.80
C LYS A 379 -13.22 10.58 0.10
N ALA A 380 -11.91 10.28 0.07
CA ALA A 380 -10.92 11.13 -0.58
C ALA A 380 -11.21 11.33 -2.08
N ILE A 381 -11.63 10.28 -2.78
CA ILE A 381 -12.01 10.33 -4.21
C ILE A 381 -13.26 11.21 -4.40
N ASN A 382 -14.33 10.96 -3.63
CA ASN A 382 -15.57 11.74 -3.72
C ASN A 382 -15.31 13.23 -3.45
N THR A 383 -14.53 13.56 -2.41
CA THR A 383 -14.15 14.93 -2.10
C THR A 383 -13.31 15.57 -3.21
N ARG A 384 -12.34 14.83 -3.77
CA ARG A 384 -11.43 15.36 -4.80
C ARG A 384 -12.13 15.61 -6.13
N TYR A 385 -13.01 14.70 -6.54
CA TYR A 385 -13.55 14.65 -7.90
C TYR A 385 -15.05 14.98 -7.99
N GLY A 386 -15.71 15.25 -6.86
CA GLY A 386 -17.14 15.58 -6.82
C GLY A 386 -18.05 14.40 -7.13
N TYR A 387 -17.59 13.17 -6.85
CA TYR A 387 -18.37 11.94 -7.06
C TYR A 387 -19.19 11.56 -5.83
N SER A 388 -20.05 10.55 -6.00
CA SER A 388 -20.86 9.94 -4.96
C SER A 388 -20.74 8.42 -5.01
N ILE A 389 -19.49 7.94 -5.05
CA ILE A 389 -19.20 6.50 -4.97
C ILE A 389 -19.72 6.01 -3.61
N PRO A 390 -20.59 4.98 -3.57
CA PRO A 390 -21.10 4.41 -2.33
C PRO A 390 -19.99 3.74 -1.52
N GLN A 391 -20.15 3.71 -0.21
CA GLN A 391 -19.22 3.04 0.70
C GLN A 391 -19.44 1.53 0.74
N VAL A 392 -18.37 0.80 1.05
CA VAL A 392 -18.41 -0.63 1.41
C VAL A 392 -19.12 -0.77 2.75
N SER A 393 -19.99 -1.78 2.88
CA SER A 393 -20.60 -2.13 4.16
C SER A 393 -19.55 -2.74 5.10
N GLU A 394 -19.10 -1.95 6.06
CA GLU A 394 -18.08 -2.38 7.03
C GLU A 394 -18.63 -3.35 8.06
N TYR A 395 -19.92 -3.23 8.39
CA TYR A 395 -20.60 -4.22 9.21
C TYR A 395 -20.57 -5.59 8.53
N THR A 396 -20.88 -5.64 7.23
CA THR A 396 -20.81 -6.89 6.46
C THR A 396 -19.38 -7.43 6.42
N ALA A 397 -18.39 -6.57 6.21
CA ALA A 397 -16.98 -6.97 6.23
C ALA A 397 -16.58 -7.54 7.60
N TRP A 398 -16.90 -6.86 8.69
CA TRP A 398 -16.69 -7.36 10.06
C TRP A 398 -17.44 -8.66 10.33
N TYR A 399 -18.68 -8.78 9.85
CA TYR A 399 -19.53 -9.95 10.10
C TYR A 399 -18.95 -11.23 9.47
N TYR A 400 -18.30 -11.11 8.32
CA TYR A 400 -17.65 -12.23 7.63
C TYR A 400 -16.16 -12.35 7.91
N ASP A 401 -15.58 -11.41 8.66
CA ASP A 401 -14.20 -11.47 9.12
C ASP A 401 -14.08 -12.47 10.26
N THR A 402 -13.52 -13.64 9.96
CA THR A 402 -13.39 -14.74 10.90
C THR A 402 -12.48 -14.40 12.09
N LEU A 403 -11.49 -13.51 11.98
CA LEU A 403 -10.69 -13.07 13.12
C LEU A 403 -11.51 -12.18 14.06
N ASN A 404 -12.38 -11.34 13.51
CA ASN A 404 -13.27 -10.52 14.33
C ASN A 404 -14.41 -11.32 14.97
N ARG A 405 -14.90 -12.38 14.31
CA ARG A 405 -16.00 -13.22 14.80
C ARG A 405 -15.56 -14.35 15.72
N ASN A 406 -14.39 -14.91 15.46
CA ASN A 406 -13.77 -15.97 16.25
C ASN A 406 -12.27 -15.65 16.40
N PRO A 407 -11.93 -14.73 17.32
CA PRO A 407 -10.57 -14.22 17.46
C PRO A 407 -9.60 -15.28 17.95
N VAL A 408 -8.37 -15.21 17.44
CA VAL A 408 -7.24 -16.01 17.89
C VAL A 408 -6.30 -15.10 18.67
N ASP A 409 -6.15 -15.37 19.96
CA ASP A 409 -5.15 -14.69 20.78
C ASP A 409 -3.77 -15.31 20.52
N LEU A 410 -3.08 -14.79 19.49
CA LEU A 410 -1.79 -15.29 19.07
C LEU A 410 -0.73 -15.14 20.16
N LYS A 411 -0.78 -14.06 20.95
CA LYS A 411 0.16 -13.85 22.05
C LYS A 411 -0.01 -14.97 23.08
N LYS A 412 -1.25 -15.20 23.53
CA LYS A 412 -1.59 -16.29 24.44
C LYS A 412 -1.16 -17.64 23.88
N PHE A 413 -1.40 -17.89 22.59
CA PHE A 413 -0.94 -19.12 21.92
C PHE A 413 0.59 -19.27 22.00
N LEU A 414 1.36 -18.24 21.68
CA LEU A 414 2.82 -18.28 21.73
C LEU A 414 3.37 -18.40 23.16
N THR A 415 2.65 -17.90 24.16
CA THR A 415 3.14 -17.90 25.56
C THR A 415 2.64 -19.07 26.39
N GLU A 416 1.49 -19.67 26.07
CA GLU A 416 0.84 -20.70 26.92
C GLU A 416 0.76 -22.08 26.25
N ASN A 417 0.92 -22.18 24.93
CA ASN A 417 0.94 -23.46 24.23
C ASN A 417 2.39 -23.96 24.07
N ILE A 418 2.67 -25.22 24.41
CA ILE A 418 4.02 -25.81 24.30
C ILE A 418 4.60 -25.71 22.88
N PHE A 419 3.78 -25.86 21.83
CA PHE A 419 4.19 -25.67 20.44
C PHE A 419 4.43 -24.20 20.11
N GLY A 420 3.58 -23.31 20.63
CA GLY A 420 3.74 -21.87 20.50
C GLY A 420 5.03 -21.35 21.17
N GLN A 421 5.35 -21.85 22.35
CA GLN A 421 6.57 -21.54 23.09
C GLN A 421 7.81 -22.04 22.34
N ALA A 422 7.76 -23.24 21.75
CA ALA A 422 8.85 -23.75 20.91
C ALA A 422 9.08 -22.88 19.66
N ILE A 423 8.01 -22.43 18.99
CA ILE A 423 8.11 -21.50 17.86
C ILE A 423 8.69 -20.15 18.30
N SER A 424 8.18 -19.57 19.40
CA SER A 424 8.69 -18.31 19.94
C SER A 424 10.18 -18.42 20.31
N TRP A 425 10.60 -19.54 20.90
CA TRP A 425 12.00 -19.80 21.25
C TRP A 425 12.90 -19.89 20.01
N VAL A 426 12.50 -20.66 18.99
CA VAL A 426 13.25 -20.77 17.72
C VAL A 426 13.37 -19.41 17.04
N VAL A 427 12.26 -18.69 16.87
CA VAL A 427 12.27 -17.36 16.22
C VAL A 427 13.14 -16.38 17.00
N SER A 428 13.12 -16.41 18.33
CA SER A 428 13.94 -15.54 19.18
C SER A 428 15.45 -15.84 19.13
N ILE A 429 15.86 -17.01 18.62
CA ILE A 429 17.29 -17.38 18.46
C ILE A 429 17.84 -16.90 17.11
N PHE A 430 17.01 -16.88 16.07
CA PHE A 430 17.43 -16.61 14.69
C PHE A 430 17.11 -15.19 14.21
N THR A 431 16.47 -14.38 15.07
CA THR A 431 16.22 -12.95 14.87
C THR A 431 16.63 -12.20 16.12
#